data_AF-A0A2E6ZFG0-F1
#
_entry.id   AF-A0A2E6ZFG0-F1
#
_cell.length_a   1.000
_cell.length_b   1.000
_cell.length_c   1.000
_cell.angle_alpha   90.00
_cell.angle_beta   90.00
_cell.angle_gamma   90.00
#
_symmetry.space_group_name_H-M   'P 1'
#
loop_
_entity.id
_entity.type
_entity.pdbx_description
1 polymer ?
#
loop_
_entity_poly.entity_id
_entity_poly.type
_entity_poly.pdbx_seq_one_letter_code
_entity_poly.pdbx_strand_id
1 'polypeptide(L)'
;MEEDETRLEMLRESIGLTNEILATIRDGSGHSPNANIEARLMHARDWRMRYLSHLEQGGQPLNVGDEWSMHHGHDLAIEWGYESWDENRIGLRCRSCDDWIQLYDVEQSGSPQPAIVDLYLEHETHTVISWRRGTNAGLECVTCGAASEDGFSLLDAPVSAWFDDVWNG
;
A
#
# COMPACT_ATOMS: atom_id res chain seq x y z
N MET A 1 1.48 18.24 13.04
CA MET A 1 1.43 19.53 12.31
C MET A 1 2.59 19.64 11.32
N GLU A 2 3.86 19.60 11.76
CA GLU A 2 5.01 19.65 10.83
C GLU A 2 5.15 18.35 10.00
N GLU A 3 4.92 17.18 10.61
CA GLU A 3 4.89 15.88 9.91
C GLU A 3 3.72 15.75 8.92
N ASP A 4 2.55 16.30 9.27
CA ASP A 4 1.36 16.28 8.41
C ASP A 4 1.55 17.15 7.16
N GLU A 5 2.11 18.35 7.32
CA GLU A 5 2.41 19.26 6.19
C GLU A 5 3.46 18.64 5.27
N THR A 6 4.51 18.05 5.85
CA THR A 6 5.55 17.32 5.08
C THR A 6 4.93 16.20 4.26
N ARG A 7 4.01 15.41 4.84
CA ARG A 7 3.32 14.33 4.12
C ARG A 7 2.46 14.85 2.97
N LEU A 8 1.74 15.96 3.19
CA LEU A 8 0.94 16.60 2.15
C LEU A 8 1.81 17.12 1.00
N GLU A 9 2.95 17.73 1.31
CA GLU A 9 3.91 18.23 0.32
C GLU A 9 4.48 17.09 -0.54
N MET A 10 4.92 15.99 0.08
CA MET A 10 5.38 14.79 -0.64
C MET A 10 4.29 14.21 -1.55
N LEU A 11 3.04 14.19 -1.10
CA LEU A 11 1.91 13.69 -1.90
C LEU A 11 1.64 14.60 -3.11
N ARG A 12 1.69 15.92 -2.93
CA ARG A 12 1.56 16.92 -4.01
C ARG A 12 2.69 16.76 -5.03
N GLU A 13 3.93 16.62 -4.57
CA GLU A 13 5.10 16.40 -5.44
C GLU A 13 4.96 15.10 -6.25
N SER A 14 4.59 13.99 -5.61
CA SER A 14 4.36 12.70 -6.28
C SER A 14 3.29 12.79 -7.38
N ILE A 15 2.20 13.52 -7.13
CA ILE A 15 1.16 13.80 -8.14
C ILE A 15 1.74 14.63 -9.30
N GLY A 16 2.52 15.67 -8.98
CA GLY A 16 3.20 16.53 -9.97
C GLY A 16 4.10 15.72 -10.91
N LEU A 17 5.01 14.92 -10.35
CA LEU A 17 5.92 14.05 -11.10
C LEU A 17 5.14 13.05 -11.99
N THR A 18 4.07 12.45 -11.47
CA THR A 18 3.23 11.53 -12.25
C THR A 18 2.60 12.24 -13.45
N ASN A 19 2.14 13.49 -13.29
CA ASN A 19 1.57 14.28 -14.38
C ASN A 19 2.62 14.62 -15.45
N GLU A 20 3.85 14.96 -15.05
CA GLU A 20 4.96 15.24 -15.97
C GLU A 20 5.34 14.01 -16.80
N ILE A 21 5.40 12.83 -16.17
CA ILE A 21 5.63 11.56 -16.85
C ILE A 21 4.50 11.28 -17.86
N LEU A 22 3.25 11.43 -17.45
CA LEU A 22 2.09 11.23 -18.33
C LEU A 22 2.07 12.21 -19.51
N ALA A 23 2.45 13.48 -19.30
CA ALA A 23 2.57 14.47 -20.37
C ALA A 23 3.66 14.05 -21.37
N THR A 24 4.83 13.64 -20.88
CA THR A 24 5.94 13.16 -21.71
C THR A 24 5.55 11.94 -22.55
N ILE A 25 4.81 11.01 -21.95
CA ILE A 25 4.25 9.81 -22.61
C ILE A 25 3.31 10.20 -23.76
N ARG A 26 2.49 11.25 -23.59
CA ARG A 26 1.53 11.71 -24.60
C ARG A 26 2.18 12.50 -25.74
N ASP A 27 3.21 13.29 -25.43
CA ASP A 27 3.93 14.12 -26.41
C ASP A 27 4.95 13.31 -27.24
N GLY A 28 5.41 12.16 -26.72
CA GLY A 28 6.34 11.25 -27.38
C GLY A 28 5.72 10.39 -28.48
N SER A 29 5.50 10.96 -29.66
CA SER A 29 5.13 10.19 -30.87
C SER A 29 6.31 9.33 -31.35
N GLY A 30 6.30 8.01 -31.09
CA GLY A 30 7.20 7.08 -31.79
C GLY A 30 7.37 5.67 -31.22
N HIS A 31 7.12 5.45 -29.93
CA HIS A 31 7.03 4.12 -29.35
C HIS A 31 5.78 4.11 -28.48
N SER A 32 4.79 3.29 -28.83
CA SER A 32 3.61 3.09 -27.98
C SER A 32 4.11 2.87 -26.55
N PRO A 33 3.80 3.78 -25.61
CA PRO A 33 3.90 3.44 -24.20
C PRO A 33 3.10 2.15 -24.03
N ASN A 34 3.59 1.21 -23.22
CA ASN A 34 2.78 0.07 -22.86
C ASN A 34 1.49 0.64 -22.25
N ALA A 35 0.34 0.51 -22.91
CA ALA A 35 -0.92 1.13 -22.49
C ALA A 35 -1.27 0.78 -21.03
N ASN A 36 -0.73 -0.35 -20.55
CA ASN A 36 -0.80 -0.78 -19.15
C ASN A 36 -0.05 0.18 -18.20
N ILE A 37 1.14 0.67 -18.56
CA ILE A 37 1.90 1.64 -17.75
C ILE A 37 1.15 2.97 -17.63
N GLU A 38 0.61 3.50 -18.75
CA GLU A 38 -0.18 4.73 -18.71
C GLU A 38 -1.42 4.56 -17.83
N ALA A 39 -2.16 3.46 -18.00
CA ALA A 39 -3.34 3.15 -17.18
C ALA A 39 -3.00 3.04 -15.68
N ARG A 40 -1.90 2.37 -15.34
CA ARG A 40 -1.40 2.26 -13.95
C ARG A 40 -1.05 3.62 -13.36
N LEU A 41 -0.33 4.46 -14.09
CA LEU A 41 0.04 5.81 -13.65
C LEU A 41 -1.18 6.71 -13.46
N MET A 42 -2.14 6.66 -14.39
CA MET A 42 -3.40 7.41 -14.28
C MET A 42 -4.21 6.97 -13.05
N HIS A 43 -4.35 5.65 -12.86
CA HIS A 43 -5.07 5.11 -11.71
C HIS A 43 -4.41 5.53 -10.39
N ALA A 44 -3.08 5.37 -10.28
CA ALA A 44 -2.35 5.78 -9.09
C ALA A 44 -2.46 7.29 -8.82
N ARG A 45 -2.36 8.13 -9.86
CA ARG A 45 -2.57 9.58 -9.72
C ARG A 45 -3.96 9.92 -9.22
N ASP A 46 -5.01 9.36 -9.81
CA ASP A 46 -6.40 9.62 -9.41
C ASP A 46 -6.64 9.26 -7.95
N TRP A 47 -6.08 8.14 -7.51
CA TRP A 47 -6.13 7.73 -6.13
C TRP A 47 -5.43 8.74 -5.21
N ARG A 48 -4.19 9.12 -5.54
CA ARG A 48 -3.42 10.12 -4.76
C ARG A 48 -4.14 11.46 -4.68
N MET A 49 -4.79 11.92 -5.75
CA MET A 49 -5.57 13.17 -5.73
C MET A 49 -6.78 13.09 -4.80
N ARG A 50 -7.52 11.97 -4.82
CA ARG A 50 -8.64 11.75 -3.89
C ARG A 50 -8.16 11.74 -2.44
N TYR A 51 -7.04 11.05 -2.17
CA TYR A 51 -6.45 10.99 -0.83
C TYR A 51 -5.91 12.35 -0.36
N LEU A 52 -5.23 13.09 -1.24
CA LEU A 52 -4.77 14.44 -0.94
C LEU A 52 -5.95 15.34 -0.53
N SER A 53 -7.03 15.32 -1.32
CA SER A 53 -8.21 16.12 -1.03
C SER A 53 -8.86 15.75 0.31
N HIS A 54 -8.88 14.47 0.67
CA HIS A 54 -9.34 14.00 1.97
C HIS A 54 -8.50 14.54 3.11
N LEU A 55 -7.17 14.43 3.02
CA LEU A 55 -6.28 14.94 4.06
C LEU A 55 -6.37 16.47 4.20
N GLU A 56 -6.44 17.21 3.08
CA GLU A 56 -6.61 18.68 3.09
C GLU A 56 -7.92 19.14 3.74
N GLN A 57 -8.94 18.27 3.77
CA GLN A 57 -10.23 18.52 4.43
C GLN A 57 -10.24 18.10 5.91
N GLY A 58 -9.09 17.73 6.48
CA GLY A 58 -8.99 17.24 7.86
C GLY A 58 -9.32 15.75 8.02
N GLY A 59 -9.36 15.02 6.92
CA GLY A 59 -9.47 13.57 6.91
C GLY A 59 -8.30 12.89 7.62
N GLN A 60 -8.55 11.73 8.22
CA GLN A 60 -7.51 10.94 8.87
C GLN A 60 -6.67 10.16 7.85
N PRO A 61 -5.40 9.87 8.14
CA PRO A 61 -4.61 8.96 7.33
C PRO A 61 -5.30 7.60 7.14
N LEU A 62 -4.95 6.91 6.05
CA LEU A 62 -5.38 5.53 5.85
C LEU A 62 -5.04 4.68 7.06
N ASN A 63 -5.98 3.83 7.48
CA ASN A 63 -5.68 2.78 8.44
C ASN A 63 -5.17 1.54 7.70
N VAL A 64 -4.65 0.56 8.45
CA VAL A 64 -4.09 -0.66 7.85
C VAL A 64 -5.10 -1.47 7.03
N GLY A 65 -6.40 -1.43 7.40
CA GLY A 65 -7.46 -2.09 6.64
C GLY A 65 -7.74 -1.43 5.28
N ASP A 66 -7.65 -0.09 5.23
CA ASP A 66 -7.72 0.68 3.98
C ASP A 66 -6.54 0.33 3.07
N GLU A 67 -5.33 0.33 3.63
CA GLU A 67 -4.10 -0.01 2.91
C GLU A 67 -4.16 -1.43 2.32
N TRP A 68 -4.59 -2.44 3.08
CA TRP A 68 -4.73 -3.80 2.54
C TRP A 68 -5.83 -3.89 1.47
N SER A 69 -6.93 -3.17 1.65
CA SER A 69 -8.05 -3.14 0.70
C SER A 69 -7.66 -2.57 -0.66
N MET A 70 -6.78 -1.56 -0.69
CA MET A 70 -6.27 -0.98 -1.95
C MET A 70 -5.55 -2.00 -2.83
N HIS A 71 -4.98 -3.03 -2.20
CA HIS A 71 -4.20 -4.06 -2.88
C HIS A 71 -4.94 -5.40 -3.01
N HIS A 72 -6.26 -5.40 -2.83
CA HIS A 72 -7.09 -6.59 -3.03
C HIS A 72 -6.90 -7.17 -4.44
N GLY A 73 -6.50 -8.44 -4.50
CA GLY A 73 -6.23 -9.16 -5.75
C GLY A 73 -4.83 -8.93 -6.36
N HIS A 74 -3.93 -8.26 -5.65
CA HIS A 74 -2.52 -8.14 -6.04
C HIS A 74 -1.64 -9.26 -5.47
N ASP A 75 -0.47 -9.46 -6.07
CA ASP A 75 0.59 -10.33 -5.55
C ASP A 75 1.31 -9.63 -4.39
N LEU A 76 1.09 -10.15 -3.18
CA LEU A 76 1.64 -9.61 -1.94
C LEU A 76 2.61 -10.60 -1.30
N ALA A 77 3.71 -10.07 -0.76
CA ALA A 77 4.69 -10.85 -0.03
C ALA A 77 5.22 -10.08 1.18
N ILE A 78 5.62 -10.83 2.20
CA ILE A 78 6.32 -10.27 3.35
C ILE A 78 7.82 -10.41 3.11
N GLU A 79 8.52 -9.29 3.08
CA GLU A 79 9.90 -9.21 2.61
C GLU A 79 10.70 -8.22 3.44
N TRP A 80 12.01 -8.45 3.51
CA TRP A 80 12.96 -7.46 3.99
C TRP A 80 13.17 -6.36 2.96
N GLY A 81 13.44 -5.15 3.44
CA GLY A 81 13.93 -4.05 2.62
C GLY A 81 15.14 -4.47 1.80
N TYR A 82 15.16 -4.05 0.53
CA TYR A 82 16.19 -4.45 -0.44
C TYR A 82 17.24 -3.36 -0.69
N GLU A 83 16.92 -2.11 -0.36
CA GLU A 83 17.78 -0.95 -0.52
C GLU A 83 18.59 -0.69 0.75
N SER A 84 19.77 -0.11 0.59
CA SER A 84 20.69 0.11 1.72
C SER A 84 20.13 0.98 2.85
N TRP A 85 19.06 1.75 2.60
CA TRP A 85 18.36 2.55 3.60
C TRP A 85 17.17 1.82 4.26
N ASP A 86 16.78 0.64 3.76
CA ASP A 86 15.73 -0.20 4.34
C ASP A 86 16.16 -1.65 4.68
N GLU A 87 17.46 -2.00 4.59
CA GLU A 87 18.01 -3.35 4.89
C GLU A 87 17.58 -3.94 6.25
N ASN A 88 17.25 -3.09 7.22
CA ASN A 88 16.79 -3.49 8.56
C ASN A 88 15.27 -3.37 8.73
N ARG A 89 14.50 -3.32 7.66
CA ARG A 89 13.05 -3.16 7.73
C ARG A 89 12.36 -4.38 7.17
N ILE A 90 11.28 -4.82 7.80
CA ILE A 90 10.40 -5.86 7.28
C ILE A 90 9.04 -5.27 6.93
N GLY A 91 8.48 -5.69 5.82
CA GLY A 91 7.29 -5.06 5.29
C GLY A 91 6.43 -5.97 4.44
N LEU A 92 5.22 -5.49 4.19
CA LEU A 92 4.31 -6.03 3.20
C LEU A 92 4.58 -5.33 1.87
N ARG A 93 5.13 -6.06 0.89
CA ARG A 93 5.38 -5.57 -0.45
C ARG A 93 4.26 -6.00 -1.39
N CYS A 94 3.78 -5.06 -2.19
CA CYS A 94 2.94 -5.35 -3.34
C CYS A 94 3.82 -5.48 -4.58
N ARG A 95 4.10 -6.71 -5.00
CA ARG A 95 4.92 -6.98 -6.20
C ARG A 95 4.21 -6.57 -7.50
N SER A 96 2.87 -6.57 -7.52
CA SER A 96 2.10 -6.06 -8.66
C SER A 96 2.23 -4.55 -8.85
N CYS A 97 2.29 -3.80 -7.75
CA CYS A 97 2.49 -2.35 -7.77
C CYS A 97 3.97 -1.97 -7.84
N ASP A 98 4.86 -2.87 -7.43
CA ASP A 98 6.26 -2.62 -7.13
C ASP A 98 6.43 -1.56 -6.04
N ASP A 99 5.67 -1.70 -4.96
CA ASP A 99 5.56 -0.70 -3.88
C ASP A 99 5.48 -1.35 -2.50
N TRP A 100 5.95 -0.65 -1.48
CA TRP A 100 5.80 -1.04 -0.09
C TRP A 100 4.45 -0.56 0.43
N ILE A 101 3.60 -1.48 0.89
CA ILE A 101 2.33 -1.12 1.54
C ILE A 101 2.62 -0.62 2.95
N GLN A 102 3.39 -1.41 3.69
CA GLN A 102 3.80 -1.17 5.06
C GLN A 102 5.24 -1.62 5.22
N LEU A 103 6.05 -0.86 5.95
CA LEU A 103 7.45 -1.16 6.16
C LEU A 103 7.83 -0.71 7.58
N TYR A 104 8.38 -1.62 8.38
CA TYR A 104 8.65 -1.42 9.79
C TYR A 104 10.11 -1.66 10.11
N ASP A 105 10.71 -0.79 10.93
CA ASP A 105 12.07 -0.98 11.43
C ASP A 105 12.20 -2.22 12.32
N VAL A 106 13.17 -3.08 12.00
CA VAL A 106 13.61 -4.25 12.76
C VAL A 106 15.00 -3.95 13.33
N GLU A 107 15.12 -2.90 14.15
CA GLU A 107 16.35 -2.65 14.92
C GLU A 107 16.13 -2.26 16.39
N GLN A 108 17.18 -2.55 17.17
CA GLN A 108 17.19 -3.09 18.53
C GLN A 108 17.40 -2.02 19.63
N SER A 109 16.39 -1.25 20.02
CA SER A 109 16.25 -0.71 21.40
C SER A 109 15.14 0.34 21.53
N GLY A 110 14.26 0.12 22.51
CA GLY A 110 13.58 1.20 23.22
C GLY A 110 12.21 1.66 22.70
N SER A 111 11.86 1.42 21.44
CA SER A 111 10.50 1.67 20.95
C SER A 111 9.66 0.38 20.96
N PRO A 112 8.41 0.40 21.47
CA PRO A 112 7.49 -0.72 21.26
C PRO A 112 7.14 -0.77 19.77
N GLN A 113 7.56 -1.85 19.10
CA GLN A 113 7.09 -2.13 17.74
C GLN A 113 5.63 -2.59 17.78
N PRO A 114 4.83 -2.31 16.73
CA PRO A 114 3.49 -2.87 16.65
C PRO A 114 3.58 -4.39 16.51
N ALA A 115 2.61 -5.11 17.09
CA ALA A 115 2.57 -6.59 17.09
C ALA A 115 2.60 -7.20 15.67
N ILE A 116 2.32 -6.41 14.64
CA ILE A 116 2.41 -6.80 13.23
C ILE A 116 3.85 -7.18 12.81
N VAL A 117 4.87 -6.59 13.44
CA VAL A 117 6.28 -6.82 13.09
C VAL A 117 6.69 -8.25 13.42
N ASP A 118 6.32 -8.75 14.60
CA ASP A 118 6.59 -10.14 15.00
C ASP A 118 5.91 -11.12 14.03
N LEU A 119 4.66 -10.81 13.63
CA LEU A 119 3.96 -11.62 12.65
C LEU A 119 4.65 -11.61 11.29
N TYR A 120 5.12 -10.44 10.84
CA TYR A 120 5.85 -10.33 9.58
C TYR A 120 7.16 -11.11 9.62
N LEU A 121 7.89 -11.08 10.73
CA LEU A 121 9.12 -11.87 10.91
C LEU A 121 8.86 -13.37 10.85
N GLU A 122 7.78 -13.84 11.47
CA GLU A 122 7.37 -15.26 11.40
C GLU A 122 6.94 -15.69 9.98
N HIS A 123 6.58 -14.74 9.12
CA HIS A 123 6.08 -14.98 7.77
C HIS A 123 7.00 -14.41 6.69
N GLU A 124 8.28 -14.23 6.98
CA GLU A 124 9.27 -13.81 6.00
C GLU A 124 9.23 -14.71 4.76
N THR A 125 9.27 -14.12 3.57
CA THR A 125 9.20 -14.77 2.26
C THR A 125 7.86 -15.42 1.92
N HIS A 126 6.87 -15.38 2.81
CA HIS A 126 5.57 -15.95 2.54
C HIS A 126 4.78 -15.10 1.55
N THR A 127 4.02 -15.79 0.71
CA THR A 127 3.00 -15.15 -0.14
C THR A 127 1.74 -14.99 0.68
N VAL A 128 1.19 -13.78 0.67
CA VAL A 128 -0.05 -13.44 1.35
C VAL A 128 -1.05 -12.88 0.34
N ILE A 129 -2.33 -12.96 0.67
CA ILE A 129 -3.39 -12.31 -0.08
C ILE A 129 -4.11 -11.34 0.84
N SER A 130 -4.49 -10.17 0.34
CA SER A 130 -5.45 -9.34 1.03
C SER A 130 -6.87 -9.74 0.65
N TRP A 131 -7.76 -9.72 1.63
CA TRP A 131 -9.19 -9.94 1.44
C TRP A 131 -9.98 -8.73 1.93
N ARG A 132 -11.18 -8.55 1.37
CA ARG A 132 -12.16 -7.58 1.85
C ARG A 132 -13.52 -8.25 2.01
N ARG A 133 -14.11 -8.13 3.20
CA ARG A 133 -15.41 -8.72 3.56
C ARG A 133 -16.23 -7.71 4.36
N GLY A 134 -17.18 -7.07 3.69
CA GLY A 134 -17.97 -5.99 4.28
C GLY A 134 -17.08 -4.81 4.67
N THR A 135 -17.18 -4.37 5.93
CA THR A 135 -16.41 -3.26 6.48
C THR A 135 -15.05 -3.67 7.03
N ASN A 136 -14.60 -4.90 6.78
CA ASN A 136 -13.33 -5.42 7.27
C ASN A 136 -12.44 -5.86 6.11
N ALA A 137 -11.14 -5.76 6.35
CA ALA A 137 -10.10 -6.28 5.48
C ALA A 137 -9.02 -6.98 6.30
N GLY A 138 -8.22 -7.81 5.65
CA GLY A 138 -7.17 -8.55 6.33
C GLY A 138 -6.21 -9.21 5.37
N LEU A 139 -5.26 -9.93 5.95
CA LEU A 139 -4.25 -10.72 5.24
C LEU A 139 -4.39 -12.20 5.60
N GLU A 140 -4.38 -13.06 4.58
CA GLU A 140 -4.30 -14.51 4.73
C GLU A 140 -2.98 -15.01 4.13
N CYS A 141 -2.29 -15.93 4.82
CA CYS A 141 -1.05 -16.51 4.31
C CYS A 141 -1.34 -17.69 3.39
N VAL A 142 -0.97 -17.58 2.12
CA VAL A 142 -1.08 -18.67 1.15
C VAL A 142 -0.07 -19.77 1.49
N THR A 143 1.17 -19.39 1.79
CA THR A 143 2.26 -20.33 2.08
C THR A 143 1.95 -21.22 3.30
N CYS A 144 1.31 -20.67 4.34
CA CYS A 144 0.90 -21.42 5.53
C CYS A 144 -0.42 -22.20 5.35
N GLY A 145 -1.11 -22.06 4.21
CA GLY A 145 -2.42 -22.67 3.98
C GLY A 145 -3.60 -21.98 4.67
N ALA A 146 -3.39 -20.76 5.18
CA ALA A 146 -4.42 -19.94 5.82
C ALA A 146 -5.48 -19.40 4.84
N ALA A 147 -5.24 -19.45 3.53
CA ALA A 147 -6.21 -19.09 2.49
C ALA A 147 -7.13 -20.27 2.05
N SER A 148 -7.26 -21.32 2.87
CA SER A 148 -8.11 -22.49 2.59
C SER A 148 -9.52 -22.36 3.19
N GLU A 149 -10.46 -23.28 2.87
CA GLU A 149 -11.86 -23.22 3.37
C GLU A 149 -11.96 -23.21 4.91
N ASP A 150 -11.00 -23.83 5.61
CA ASP A 150 -10.88 -23.83 7.08
C ASP A 150 -9.76 -22.89 7.59
N GLY A 151 -9.31 -21.97 6.74
CA GLY A 151 -8.21 -21.06 7.00
C GLY A 151 -8.51 -19.99 8.06
N PHE A 152 -7.48 -19.25 8.46
CA PHE A 152 -7.58 -18.17 9.43
C PHE A 152 -6.88 -16.91 8.91
N SER A 153 -7.36 -15.74 9.31
CA SER A 153 -6.68 -14.49 8.97
C SER A 153 -5.43 -14.32 9.83
N LEU A 154 -4.32 -13.92 9.21
CA LEU A 154 -3.14 -13.48 9.95
C LEU A 154 -3.43 -12.19 10.70
N LEU A 155 -4.10 -11.26 10.01
CA LEU A 155 -4.43 -9.93 10.50
C LEU A 155 -5.81 -9.54 9.99
N ASP A 156 -6.53 -8.75 10.77
CA ASP A 156 -7.75 -8.10 10.33
C ASP A 156 -7.86 -6.69 10.94
N ALA A 157 -8.54 -5.81 10.21
CA ALA A 157 -8.77 -4.44 10.60
C ALA A 157 -10.04 -3.88 9.91
N PRO A 158 -10.71 -2.90 10.54
CA PRO A 158 -11.82 -2.22 9.91
C PRO A 158 -11.34 -1.32 8.76
N VAL A 159 -12.12 -1.28 7.69
CA VAL A 159 -12.01 -0.32 6.59
C VAL A 159 -12.73 0.98 7.00
N SER A 160 -12.11 2.12 6.76
CA SER A 160 -12.69 3.42 7.08
C SER A 160 -13.91 3.72 6.20
N ALA A 161 -14.89 4.42 6.75
CA ALA A 161 -16.10 4.79 6.00
C ALA A 161 -15.76 5.62 4.75
N TRP A 162 -14.81 6.55 4.86
CA TRP A 162 -14.36 7.33 3.71
C TRP A 162 -13.77 6.45 2.61
N PHE A 163 -12.91 5.48 2.97
CA PHE A 163 -12.36 4.55 2.00
C PHE A 163 -13.46 3.71 1.34
N ASP A 164 -14.39 3.21 2.14
CA ASP A 164 -15.52 2.41 1.65
C ASP A 164 -16.35 3.20 0.63
N ASP A 165 -16.67 4.45 0.95
CA ASP A 165 -17.42 5.37 0.08
C ASP A 165 -16.67 5.65 -1.23
N VAL A 166 -15.37 5.92 -1.17
CA VAL A 166 -14.57 6.27 -2.36
C VAL A 166 -14.28 5.05 -3.25
N TRP A 167 -14.21 3.85 -2.67
CA TRP A 167 -13.91 2.62 -3.38
C TRP A 167 -15.15 1.96 -4.00
N ASN A 168 -16.31 2.07 -3.35
CA ASN A 168 -17.56 1.45 -3.81
C ASN A 168 -18.54 2.43 -4.47
N GLY A 169 -18.37 3.75 -4.27
CA GLY A 169 -19.19 4.81 -4.87
C GLY A 169 -18.73 5.25 -6.25
#